data_AF-A0A1N6SDG0-F1
#
_entry.id   AF-A0A1N6SDG0-F1
#
_cell.length_a   1.000
_cell.length_b   1.000
_cell.length_c   1.000
_cell.angle_alpha   90.00
_cell.angle_beta   90.00
_cell.angle_gamma   90.00
#
_symmetry.space_group_name_H-M   'P 1'
#
loop_
_entity.id
_entity.type
_entity.pdbx_description
1 polymer ?
#
loop_
_entity_poly.entity_id
_entity_poly.type
_entity_poly.pdbx_seq_one_letter_code
_entity_poly.pdbx_strand_id
1 'polypeptide(L)' 'MPLDGTPQRISPAFMADLERAHLILARVVEQDIAALPIFERLDAELLAARAEMAARRMDDPRARARALAQARKAN' A
#
# COMPACT_ATOMS: atom_id res chain seq x y z
N MET A 1 -1.07 30.42 5.35
CA MET A 1 -1.09 29.12 6.06
C MET A 1 -0.72 28.05 5.07
N PRO A 2 0.54 27.59 5.00
CA PRO A 2 0.85 26.47 4.12
C PRO A 2 0.27 25.20 4.78
N LEU A 3 -0.62 24.53 4.04
CA LEU A 3 -0.95 23.14 4.31
C LEU A 3 0.28 22.35 3.86
N ASP A 4 1.18 22.06 4.79
CA ASP A 4 2.34 21.21 4.58
C ASP A 4 1.86 19.82 4.15
N GLY A 5 1.64 19.65 2.85
CA GLY A 5 1.63 18.37 2.17
C GLY A 5 3.05 17.81 2.17
N THR A 6 3.60 17.54 3.34
CA THR A 6 4.75 16.65 3.43
C THR A 6 4.27 15.30 2.92
N PRO A 7 4.88 14.72 1.86
CA PRO A 7 4.62 13.33 1.52
C PRO A 7 4.96 12.54 2.78
N GLN A 8 3.94 12.01 3.47
CA GLN A 8 4.16 11.15 4.62
C GLN A 8 5.10 10.05 4.15
N ARG A 9 6.32 10.04 4.67
CA ARG A 9 7.30 9.02 4.31
C ARG A 9 6.66 7.69 4.68
N ILE A 10 6.32 6.91 3.66
CA ILE A 10 5.75 5.58 3.85
C ILE A 10 6.76 4.78 4.66
N SER A 11 6.39 4.54 5.93
CA SER A 11 7.20 3.92 6.96
C SER A 11 6.51 2.64 7.42
N PRO A 12 7.23 1.68 8.00
CA PRO A 12 6.59 0.45 8.50
C PRO A 12 5.47 0.71 9.52
N ALA A 13 5.63 1.74 10.36
CA ALA A 13 4.60 2.15 11.32
C ALA A 13 3.36 2.72 10.62
N PHE A 14 3.56 3.63 9.65
CA PHE A 14 2.46 4.18 8.83
C PHE A 14 1.71 3.07 8.08
N MET A 15 2.43 2.10 7.50
CA MET A 15 1.81 0.95 6.84
C MET A 15 0.96 0.12 7.80
N ALA A 16 1.45 -0.15 9.01
CA ALA A 16 0.71 -0.90 10.02
C ALA A 16 -0.58 -0.17 10.46
N ASP A 17 -0.52 1.15 10.58
CA ASP A 17 -1.69 1.97 10.91
C ASP A 17 -2.70 1.99 9.77
N LEU A 18 -2.24 2.08 8.51
CA LEU A 18 -3.08 2.03 7.31
C LEU A 18 -3.78 0.67 7.16
N GLU A 19 -3.06 -0.44 7.42
CA GLU A 19 -3.63 -1.79 7.43
C GLU A 19 -4.66 -1.97 8.55
N ARG A 20 -4.39 -1.42 9.75
CA ARG A 20 -5.36 -1.43 10.86
C ARG A 20 -6.61 -0.65 10.50
N ALA A 21 -6.47 0.53 9.91
CA ALA A 21 -7.60 1.36 9.47
C ALA A 21 -8.43 0.64 8.40
N HIS A 22 -7.77 -0.06 7.46
CA HIS A 22 -8.44 -0.85 6.41
C HIS A 22 -9.29 -1.98 7.00
N LEU A 23 -8.75 -2.73 7.97
CA LEU A 23 -9.49 -3.78 8.67
C LEU A 23 -10.70 -3.25 9.44
N ILE A 24 -10.56 -2.08 10.09
CA ILE A 24 -11.68 -1.43 10.80
C ILE A 24 -12.76 -1.04 9.79
N LEU A 25 -12.40 -0.41 8.68
CA LEU A 25 -13.35 0.00 7.65
C LEU A 25 -14.03 -1.19 6.97
N ALA A 26 -13.32 -2.29 6.73
CA ALA A 26 -13.92 -3.53 6.23
C ALA A 26 -15.05 -4.00 7.16
N ARG A 27 -14.80 -3.98 8.48
CA ARG A 27 -15.80 -4.36 9.49
C ARG A 27 -16.97 -3.37 9.58
N VAL A 28 -16.74 -2.09 9.31
CA VAL A 28 -17.81 -1.10 9.22
C VAL A 28 -18.66 -1.34 7.97
N VAL A 29 -18.05 -1.66 6.82
CA VAL A 29 -18.78 -1.97 5.58
C VAL A 29 -19.70 -3.19 5.74
N GLU A 30 -19.29 -4.20 6.51
CA GLU A 30 -20.16 -5.34 6.85
C GLU A 30 -21.43 -4.93 7.62
N GLN A 31 -21.38 -3.81 8.35
CA GLN A 31 -22.50 -3.30 9.16
C GLN A 31 -23.28 -2.19 8.44
N ASP A 32 -22.59 -1.40 7.64
CA ASP A 32 -23.12 -0.24 6.92
C ASP A 32 -22.44 -0.07 5.55
N ILE A 33 -23.18 -0.42 4.50
CA ILE A 33 -22.72 -0.31 3.11
C ILE A 33 -22.44 1.14 2.70
N ALA A 34 -22.97 2.15 3.40
CA ALA A 34 -22.67 3.55 3.12
C ALA A 34 -21.19 3.90 3.37
N ALA A 35 -20.46 3.08 4.14
CA ALA A 35 -19.02 3.24 4.34
C ALA A 35 -18.16 2.72 3.17
N LEU A 36 -18.76 2.04 2.17
CA LEU A 36 -18.03 1.43 1.04
C LEU A 36 -17.14 2.44 0.29
N PRO A 37 -17.58 3.67 -0.05
CA PRO A 37 -16.73 4.63 -0.76
C PRO A 37 -15.49 5.06 0.05
N ILE A 38 -15.56 5.02 1.38
CA ILE A 38 -14.44 5.34 2.26
C ILE A 38 -13.45 4.16 2.28
N PHE A 39 -13.97 2.94 2.35
CA PHE A 39 -13.17 1.72 2.26
C PHE A 39 -12.40 1.65 0.94
N GLU A 40 -13.05 1.89 -0.20
CA GLU A 40 -12.40 1.85 -1.52
C GLU A 40 -11.27 2.88 -1.65
N ARG A 41 -11.45 4.08 -1.11
CA ARG A 41 -10.39 5.10 -1.07
C ARG A 41 -9.20 4.64 -0.25
N LEU A 42 -9.45 4.06 0.93
CA LEU A 42 -8.38 3.57 1.79
C LEU A 42 -7.68 2.34 1.19
N ASP A 43 -8.41 1.48 0.48
CA ASP A 43 -7.83 0.35 -0.26
C ASP A 43 -6.88 0.82 -1.36
N ALA A 44 -7.27 1.84 -2.13
CA ALA A 44 -6.41 2.45 -3.14
C ALA A 44 -5.14 3.07 -2.51
N GLU A 45 -5.27 3.78 -1.38
CA GLU A 45 -4.13 4.32 -0.64
C GLU A 45 -3.19 3.22 -0.13
N LEU A 46 -3.75 2.11 0.38
CA LEU A 46 -2.98 0.96 0.84
C LEU A 46 -2.22 0.27 -0.31
N LEU A 47 -2.86 0.12 -1.48
CA LEU A 47 -2.22 -0.42 -2.67
C LEU A 47 -1.06 0.48 -3.14
N ALA A 48 -1.27 1.79 -3.21
CA ALA A 48 -0.23 2.75 -3.58
C ALA A 48 0.95 2.70 -2.59
N ALA A 49 0.65 2.64 -1.29
CA ALA A 49 1.67 2.59 -0.25
C ALA A 49 2.48 1.28 -0.27
N ARG A 50 1.81 0.14 -0.52
CA ARG A 50 2.47 -1.15 -0.73
C ARG A 50 3.37 -1.14 -1.97
N ALA A 51 2.91 -0.54 -3.07
CA ALA A 51 3.69 -0.43 -4.30
C ALA A 51 4.95 0.42 -4.11
N GLU A 52 4.86 1.55 -3.40
CA GLU A 52 6.03 2.38 -3.10
C GLU A 52 7.01 1.67 -2.15
N MET A 53 6.52 0.98 -1.12
CA MET A 53 7.37 0.16 -0.24
C MET A 53 8.05 -0.98 -1.00
N ALA A 54 7.34 -1.63 -1.93
CA ALA A 54 7.90 -2.65 -2.79
C ALA A 54 8.95 -2.07 -3.73
N ALA A 55 8.72 -0.91 -4.35
CA ALA A 55 9.69 -0.22 -5.19
C ALA A 55 10.96 0.14 -4.41
N ARG A 56 10.83 0.67 -3.18
CA ARG A 56 11.98 0.93 -2.29
C ARG A 56 12.73 -0.34 -1.89
N ARG A 57 12.04 -1.47 -1.73
CA ARG A 57 12.68 -2.78 -1.53
C ARG A 57 13.26 -3.36 -2.83
N MET A 58 12.78 -2.97 -4.00
CA MET A 58 13.28 -3.42 -5.31
C MET A 58 14.58 -2.74 -5.74
N ASP A 59 14.98 -1.65 -5.07
CA ASP A 59 16.38 -1.19 -5.08
C ASP A 59 17.36 -2.20 -4.44
N ASP A 60 16.86 -3.33 -3.93
CA ASP A 60 17.65 -4.51 -3.62
C ASP A 60 18.02 -5.26 -4.92
N PRO A 61 19.29 -5.25 -5.35
CA PRO A 61 19.73 -5.83 -6.63
C PRO A 61 19.39 -7.33 -6.75
N ARG A 62 19.14 -8.02 -5.63
CA ARG A 62 18.71 -9.42 -5.60
C ARG A 62 17.25 -9.62 -6.06
N ALA A 63 16.36 -8.68 -5.74
CA ALA A 63 14.97 -8.71 -6.21
C ALA A 63 14.91 -8.50 -7.73
N ARG A 64 15.71 -7.56 -8.24
CA ARG A 64 15.88 -7.33 -9.68
C ARG A 64 16.45 -8.56 -10.39
N ALA A 65 17.47 -9.20 -9.81
CA ALA A 65 18.05 -10.43 -10.36
C ALA A 65 17.04 -11.60 -10.39
N ARG A 66 16.22 -11.76 -9.34
CA ARG A 66 15.15 -12.79 -9.31
C ARG A 66 14.05 -12.53 -10.32
N ALA A 67 13.59 -11.29 -10.45
CA ALA A 67 12.59 -10.92 -11.45
C ALA A 67 13.10 -11.18 -12.88
N LEU A 68 14.38 -10.86 -13.14
CA LEU A 68 15.01 -11.09 -14.45
C LEU A 68 15.25 -12.58 -14.73
N ALA A 69 15.55 -13.38 -13.71
CA ALA A 69 15.67 -14.84 -13.81
C ALA A 69 14.30 -15.51 -14.04
N GLN A 70 13.23 -15.04 -13.39
CA GLN A 70 11.87 -15.52 -13.66
C GLN A 70 11.40 -15.16 -15.07
N ALA A 71 11.66 -13.93 -15.52
CA ALA A 71 11.33 -13.51 -16.89
C ALA A 71 12.05 -14.36 -17.96
N ARG A 72 13.29 -14.82 -17.69
CA ARG A 72 14.03 -15.72 -18.58
C ARG A 72 13.53 -17.18 -18.58
N LYS A 73 12.91 -17.65 -17.49
CA LYS A 73 12.37 -19.01 -17.40
C LYS A 73 10.97 -19.16 -17.99
N ALA A 74 10.26 -18.06 -18.18
CA ALA A 74 8.92 -18.03 -18.76
C ALA A 74 8.94 -17.93 -20.30
N ASN A 75 10.12 -18.05 -20.91
CA ASN A 75 10.36 -18.09 -22.36
C ASN A 75 11.07 -19.41 -22.69
#